data_AF-A0AAD4YWG9-F1
#
_entry.id   AF-A0AAD4YWG9-F1
#
_cell.length_a   1.000
_cell.length_b   1.000
_cell.length_c   1.000
_cell.angle_alpha   90.00
_cell.angle_beta   90.00
_cell.angle_gamma   90.00
#
_symmetry.space_group_name_H-M   'P 1'
#
loop_
_entity.id
_entity.type
_entity.pdbx_description
1 polymer ?
#
loop_
_entity_poly.entity_id
_entity_poly.type
_entity_poly.pdbx_seq_one_letter_code
_entity_poly.pdbx_strand_id
1 'polypeptide(L)'
;MQWKSWRVMPDEIKVEVRGQLSTNYNLEDLDEESLTYVNRLFVERYKQWKCDLHHHFLAFDDPQVALQEGCPKELEGRDDSWEWLCAHFQAPEFVNKAQVNKGNRKKKTLLHHSGSRPFSYRMDARRREGSKFLEIDVFGDVYVRPGNELAGPFISCDGRAKFPTGLETMYWSNKSAFFGVRACHC
;
A
#
# COMPACT_ATOMS: atom_id res chain seq x y z
N MET A 1 6.59 -14.82 17.83
CA MET A 1 6.70 -14.33 16.43
C MET A 1 7.58 -13.09 16.40
N GLN A 2 8.80 -13.16 15.85
CA GLN A 2 9.84 -12.12 16.10
C GLN A 2 10.51 -11.59 14.82
N TRP A 3 9.78 -11.52 13.70
CA TRP A 3 10.37 -11.18 12.40
C TRP A 3 10.01 -9.76 11.97
N LYS A 4 11.00 -8.96 11.55
CA LYS A 4 10.76 -7.59 11.07
C LYS A 4 9.99 -7.54 9.74
N SER A 5 10.12 -8.56 8.89
CA SER A 5 9.43 -8.64 7.60
C SER A 5 9.23 -10.10 7.16
N TRP A 6 8.33 -10.34 6.21
CA TRP A 6 8.19 -11.66 5.57
C TRP A 6 9.50 -12.16 4.96
N ARG A 7 10.31 -11.24 4.40
CA ARG A 7 11.59 -11.59 3.77
C ARG A 7 12.57 -12.25 4.74
N VAL A 8 12.59 -11.81 6.00
CA VAL A 8 13.50 -12.34 7.04
C VAL A 8 12.87 -13.47 7.85
N MET A 9 11.64 -13.87 7.52
CA MET A 9 11.01 -15.04 8.12
C MET A 9 11.73 -16.31 7.64
N PRO A 10 12.01 -17.28 8.53
CA PRO A 10 12.61 -18.56 8.15
C PRO A 10 11.75 -19.31 7.14
N ASP A 11 12.38 -20.01 6.21
CA ASP A 11 11.67 -20.70 5.14
C ASP A 11 10.82 -21.86 5.67
N GLU A 12 11.21 -22.47 6.80
CA GLU A 12 10.44 -23.50 7.49
C GLU A 12 9.06 -22.97 7.91
N ILE A 13 9.01 -21.74 8.44
CA ILE A 13 7.77 -21.09 8.84
C ILE A 13 6.95 -20.68 7.60
N LYS A 14 7.60 -20.20 6.53
CA LYS A 14 6.89 -19.89 5.28
C LYS A 14 6.25 -21.14 4.68
N VAL A 15 6.93 -22.28 4.74
CA VAL A 15 6.42 -23.58 4.30
C VAL A 15 5.23 -24.00 5.17
N GLU A 16 5.30 -23.83 6.49
CA GLU A 16 4.17 -24.11 7.39
C GLU A 16 2.95 -23.25 7.06
N VAL A 17 3.12 -21.93 6.89
CA VAL A 17 2.03 -21.01 6.50
C VAL A 17 1.41 -21.42 5.17
N ARG A 18 2.23 -21.80 4.19
CA ARG A 18 1.71 -22.33 2.91
C ARG A 18 0.95 -23.63 3.13
N GLY A 19 1.47 -24.55 3.92
CA GLY A 19 0.84 -25.83 4.24
C GLY A 19 -0.53 -25.66 4.92
N GLN A 20 -0.66 -24.69 5.83
CA GLN A 20 -1.95 -24.35 6.44
C GLN A 20 -2.96 -23.86 5.39
N LEU A 21 -2.53 -23.07 4.41
CA LEU A 21 -3.39 -22.61 3.33
C LEU A 21 -3.72 -23.71 2.31
N SER A 22 -2.86 -24.72 2.17
CA SER A 22 -3.13 -25.89 1.32
C SER A 22 -4.39 -26.66 1.73
N THR A 23 -4.88 -26.46 2.97
CA THR A 23 -6.16 -27.03 3.43
C THR A 23 -7.37 -26.46 2.68
N ASN A 24 -7.26 -25.23 2.16
CA ASN A 24 -8.35 -24.51 1.50
C ASN A 24 -8.08 -24.27 0.00
N TYR A 25 -6.82 -24.30 -0.42
CA TYR A 25 -6.40 -24.00 -1.78
C TYR A 25 -5.42 -25.07 -2.27
N ASN A 26 -5.48 -25.47 -3.54
CA ASN A 26 -4.45 -26.32 -4.09
C ASN A 26 -3.16 -25.51 -4.34
N LEU A 27 -2.22 -25.61 -3.41
CA LEU A 27 -0.90 -24.96 -3.47
C LEU A 27 0.23 -25.99 -3.63
N GLU A 28 -0.11 -27.21 -4.02
CA GLU A 28 0.85 -28.26 -4.37
C GLU A 28 1.37 -28.03 -5.80
N ASP A 29 2.63 -28.39 -6.03
CA ASP A 29 3.28 -28.37 -7.34
C ASP A 29 3.16 -27.05 -8.14
N LEU A 30 3.13 -25.91 -7.43
CA LEU A 30 3.15 -24.60 -8.07
C LEU A 30 4.44 -24.42 -8.89
N ASP A 31 4.28 -23.97 -10.12
CA ASP A 31 5.39 -23.48 -10.93
C ASP A 31 6.07 -22.26 -10.26
N GLU A 32 7.25 -21.90 -10.75
CA GLU A 32 8.05 -20.81 -10.18
C GLU A 32 7.35 -19.44 -10.24
N GLU A 33 6.58 -19.16 -11.29
CA GLU A 33 5.85 -17.89 -11.46
C GLU A 33 4.70 -17.81 -10.45
N SER A 34 3.93 -18.88 -10.34
CA SER A 34 2.83 -19.04 -9.39
C SER A 34 3.32 -18.93 -7.94
N LEU A 35 4.43 -19.61 -7.61
CA LEU A 35 5.05 -19.53 -6.29
C LEU A 35 5.54 -18.11 -5.96
N THR A 36 6.12 -17.41 -6.95
CA THR A 36 6.54 -16.01 -6.82
C THR A 36 5.34 -15.10 -6.57
N TYR A 37 4.24 -15.30 -7.29
CA TYR A 37 3.00 -14.55 -7.09
C TYR A 37 2.42 -14.77 -5.68
N VAL A 38 2.33 -16.02 -5.22
CA VAL A 38 1.84 -16.36 -3.88
C VAL A 38 2.74 -15.74 -2.79
N ASN A 39 4.06 -15.82 -2.94
CA ASN A 39 5.00 -15.17 -2.03
C ASN A 39 4.82 -13.66 -1.98
N ARG A 40 4.54 -13.01 -3.12
CA ARG A 40 4.20 -11.58 -3.15
C ARG A 40 2.94 -11.29 -2.31
N LEU A 41 1.92 -12.13 -2.41
CA LEU A 41 0.71 -11.98 -1.59
C LEU A 41 1.00 -12.13 -0.10
N PHE A 42 1.86 -13.07 0.30
CA PHE A 42 2.28 -13.19 1.69
C PHE A 42 3.02 -11.97 2.20
N VAL A 43 3.93 -11.41 1.40
CA VAL A 43 4.62 -10.16 1.74
C VAL A 43 3.61 -9.05 2.01
N GLU A 44 2.64 -8.85 1.13
CA GLU A 44 1.63 -7.80 1.28
C GLU A 44 0.68 -8.07 2.46
N ARG A 45 0.23 -9.31 2.64
CA ARG A 45 -0.64 -9.66 3.76
C ARG A 45 0.06 -9.50 5.11
N TYR A 46 1.33 -9.90 5.20
CA TYR A 46 2.15 -9.73 6.40
C TYR A 46 2.38 -8.25 6.73
N LYS A 47 2.65 -7.42 5.72
CA LYS A 47 2.76 -5.96 5.89
C LYS A 47 1.45 -5.37 6.40
N GLN A 48 0.31 -5.75 5.80
CA GLN A 48 -0.99 -5.26 6.22
C GLN A 48 -1.29 -5.65 7.67
N TRP A 49 -1.09 -6.93 8.01
CA TRP A 49 -1.25 -7.44 9.37
C TRP A 49 -0.42 -6.65 10.39
N LYS A 50 0.85 -6.34 10.09
CA LYS A 50 1.68 -5.48 10.95
C LYS A 50 1.15 -4.05 11.07
N CYS A 51 0.69 -3.47 9.96
CA CYS A 51 0.08 -2.14 9.98
C CYS A 51 -1.17 -2.13 10.87
N ASP A 52 -2.02 -3.14 10.78
CA ASP A 52 -3.25 -3.24 11.57
C ASP A 52 -2.92 -3.33 13.07
N LEU A 53 -1.92 -4.15 13.44
CA LEU A 53 -1.43 -4.25 14.81
C LEU A 53 -0.80 -2.96 15.34
N HIS A 54 -0.07 -2.22 14.50
CA HIS A 54 0.46 -0.92 14.90
C HIS A 54 -0.65 0.11 15.10
N HIS A 55 -1.70 0.11 14.27
CA HIS A 55 -2.87 0.96 14.51
C HIS A 55 -3.59 0.59 15.81
N HIS A 56 -3.72 -0.71 16.10
CA HIS A 56 -4.28 -1.19 17.36
C HIS A 56 -3.44 -0.72 18.55
N PHE A 57 -2.12 -0.86 18.49
CA PHE A 57 -1.20 -0.34 19.50
C PHE A 57 -1.36 1.17 19.74
N LEU A 58 -1.51 1.96 18.66
CA LEU A 58 -1.71 3.41 18.74
C LEU A 58 -3.09 3.83 19.27
N ALA A 59 -4.04 2.90 19.45
CA ALA A 59 -5.33 3.20 20.05
C ALA A 59 -5.25 3.41 21.57
N PHE A 60 -4.11 3.05 22.18
CA PHE A 60 -3.83 3.25 23.60
C PHE A 60 -2.96 4.50 23.80
N ASP A 61 -3.30 5.30 24.81
CA ASP A 61 -2.52 6.51 25.15
C ASP A 61 -1.18 6.15 25.84
N ASP A 62 -1.18 5.05 26.61
CA ASP A 62 -0.01 4.56 27.35
C ASP A 62 0.50 3.23 26.75
N PRO A 63 1.75 3.18 26.24
CA PRO A 63 2.37 1.95 25.76
C PRO A 63 2.41 0.80 26.78
N GLN A 64 2.46 1.10 28.08
CA GLN A 64 2.45 0.07 29.13
C GLN A 64 1.07 -0.58 29.24
N VAL A 65 0.00 0.20 29.13
CA VAL A 65 -1.38 -0.33 29.07
C VAL A 65 -1.57 -1.15 27.80
N ALA A 66 -1.07 -0.68 26.65
CA ALA A 66 -1.11 -1.44 25.40
C ALA A 66 -0.42 -2.80 25.50
N LEU A 67 0.71 -2.86 26.22
CA LEU A 67 1.46 -4.11 26.43
C LEU A 67 0.69 -5.08 27.33
N GLN A 68 0.11 -4.61 28.43
CA GLN A 68 -0.52 -5.46 29.45
C GLN A 68 -1.94 -5.91 29.08
N GLU A 69 -2.74 -4.99 28.54
CA GLU A 69 -4.18 -5.21 28.30
C GLU A 69 -4.54 -5.17 26.82
N GLY A 70 -3.62 -4.74 25.96
CA GLY A 70 -3.87 -4.52 24.54
C GLY A 70 -3.60 -5.72 23.64
N CYS A 71 -3.28 -6.91 24.16
CA CYS A 71 -3.01 -8.09 23.33
C CYS A 71 -4.26 -8.47 22.50
N PRO A 72 -4.17 -8.46 21.15
CA PRO A 72 -5.29 -8.87 20.30
C PRO A 72 -5.65 -10.34 20.50
N LYS A 73 -6.93 -10.69 20.33
CA LYS A 73 -7.43 -12.08 20.48
C LYS A 73 -6.70 -13.06 19.55
N GLU A 74 -6.29 -12.60 18.36
CA GLU A 74 -5.54 -13.41 17.40
C GLU A 74 -4.14 -13.80 17.90
N LEU A 75 -3.64 -13.14 18.95
CA LEU A 75 -2.36 -13.39 19.60
C LEU A 75 -2.51 -13.95 21.02
N GLU A 76 -3.73 -14.29 21.45
CA GLU A 76 -3.96 -14.90 22.77
C GLU A 76 -3.17 -16.22 22.91
N GLY A 77 -2.46 -16.38 24.03
CA GLY A 77 -1.52 -17.49 24.24
C GLY A 77 -0.18 -17.36 23.51
N ARG A 78 0.09 -16.20 22.89
CA ARG A 78 1.37 -15.83 22.25
C ARG A 78 1.85 -14.46 22.75
N ASP A 79 1.80 -14.26 24.06
CA ASP A 79 2.11 -12.98 24.71
C ASP A 79 3.52 -12.47 24.37
N ASP A 80 4.48 -13.40 24.21
CA ASP A 80 5.84 -13.14 23.75
C ASP A 80 5.91 -12.38 22.41
N SER A 81 4.94 -12.67 21.53
CA SER A 81 4.84 -12.11 20.19
C SER A 81 4.28 -10.71 20.25
N TRP A 82 3.29 -10.47 21.11
CA TRP A 82 2.74 -9.15 21.34
C TRP A 82 3.74 -8.22 22.03
N GLU A 83 4.46 -8.73 23.04
CA GLU A 83 5.53 -8.00 23.72
C GLU A 83 6.62 -7.56 22.74
N TRP A 84 7.08 -8.48 21.88
CA TRP A 84 8.06 -8.16 20.85
C TRP A 84 7.54 -7.09 19.87
N LEU A 85 6.27 -7.15 19.46
CA LEU A 85 5.65 -6.16 18.58
C LEU A 85 5.57 -4.78 19.24
N CYS A 86 5.15 -4.71 20.50
CA CYS A 86 5.10 -3.47 21.27
C CYS A 86 6.49 -2.83 21.40
N ALA A 87 7.51 -3.64 21.69
CA ALA A 87 8.90 -3.18 21.73
C ALA A 87 9.38 -2.70 20.35
N HIS A 88 9.00 -3.42 19.29
CA HIS A 88 9.33 -3.06 17.90
C HIS A 88 8.70 -1.73 17.48
N PHE A 89 7.44 -1.47 17.82
CA PHE A 89 6.76 -0.21 17.49
C PHE A 89 7.33 1.00 18.22
N GLN A 90 7.88 0.79 19.43
CA GLN A 90 8.54 1.82 20.21
C GLN A 90 10.01 2.03 19.84
N ALA A 91 10.62 1.09 19.09
CA ALA A 91 12.01 1.18 18.71
C ALA A 91 12.29 2.46 17.89
N PRO A 92 13.36 3.23 18.19
CA PRO A 92 13.64 4.50 17.52
C PRO A 92 13.70 4.38 15.99
N GLU A 93 14.25 3.28 15.48
CA GLU A 93 14.31 2.97 14.04
C GLU A 93 12.91 2.98 13.41
N PHE A 94 11.94 2.33 14.07
CA PHE A 94 10.57 2.23 13.59
C PHE A 94 9.83 3.56 13.71
N VAL A 95 9.92 4.21 14.88
CA VAL A 95 9.27 5.51 15.13
C VAL A 95 9.72 6.57 14.11
N ASN A 96 11.03 6.68 13.87
CA ASN A 96 11.58 7.63 12.90
C ASN A 96 11.02 7.38 11.50
N LYS A 97 11.01 6.11 11.07
CA LYS A 97 10.48 5.71 9.76
C LYS A 97 8.98 5.98 9.63
N ALA A 98 8.20 5.65 10.67
CA ALA A 98 6.77 5.91 10.72
C ALA A 98 6.45 7.42 10.65
N GLN A 99 7.21 8.24 11.37
CA GLN A 99 7.09 9.71 11.34
C GLN A 99 7.41 10.28 9.96
N VAL A 100 8.52 9.84 9.33
CA VAL A 100 8.88 10.23 7.97
C VAL A 100 7.80 9.82 6.97
N ASN A 101 7.29 8.59 7.06
CA ASN A 101 6.21 8.11 6.19
C ASN A 101 4.92 8.92 6.37
N LYS A 102 4.55 9.24 7.62
CA LYS A 102 3.40 10.11 7.93
C LYS A 102 3.59 11.50 7.34
N GLY A 103 4.79 12.07 7.46
CA GLY A 103 5.16 13.34 6.82
C GLY A 103 5.08 13.28 5.30
N ASN A 104 5.63 12.25 4.67
CA ASN A 104 5.57 12.03 3.23
C ASN A 104 4.13 11.86 2.73
N ARG A 105 3.28 11.17 3.50
CA ARG A 105 1.85 11.02 3.20
C ARG A 105 1.13 12.37 3.26
N LYS A 106 1.44 13.22 4.25
CA LYS A 106 0.92 14.60 4.34
C LYS A 106 1.37 15.50 3.18
N LYS A 107 2.57 15.27 2.62
CA LYS A 107 3.12 16.01 1.47
C LYS A 107 2.50 15.60 0.12
N LYS A 108 1.75 14.49 0.05
CA LYS A 108 1.07 14.10 -1.20
C LYS A 108 -0.04 15.10 -1.51
N THR A 109 0.17 15.88 -2.57
CA THR A 109 -0.79 16.88 -3.07
C THR A 109 -1.84 16.26 -4.00
N LEU A 110 -1.46 15.20 -4.71
CA LEU A 110 -2.35 14.46 -5.61
C LEU A 110 -3.04 13.34 -4.83
N LEU A 111 -4.34 13.50 -4.58
CA LEU A 111 -5.16 12.51 -3.92
C LEU A 111 -5.88 11.65 -4.95
N HIS A 112 -5.78 10.33 -4.81
CA HIS A 112 -6.54 9.38 -5.62
C HIS A 112 -7.94 9.21 -5.04
N HIS A 113 -8.97 9.44 -5.84
CA HIS A 113 -10.38 9.41 -5.43
C HIS A 113 -11.18 8.25 -6.03
N SER A 114 -10.54 7.48 -6.92
CA SER A 114 -11.16 6.42 -7.72
C SER A 114 -11.52 5.12 -6.99
N GLY A 115 -11.42 5.09 -5.65
CA GLY A 115 -11.69 3.87 -4.89
C GLY A 115 -10.85 2.68 -5.39
N SER A 116 -11.47 1.50 -5.47
CA SER A 116 -10.81 0.24 -5.84
C SER A 116 -10.87 -0.13 -7.34
N ARG A 117 -11.57 0.65 -8.19
CA ARG A 117 -11.68 0.31 -9.62
C ARG A 117 -10.33 0.46 -10.31
N PRO A 118 -9.79 -0.59 -10.95
CA PRO A 118 -8.50 -0.51 -11.61
C PRO A 118 -8.49 0.51 -12.75
N PHE A 119 -7.31 1.07 -13.01
CA PHE A 119 -7.10 2.07 -14.06
C PHE A 119 -7.53 1.57 -15.45
N SER A 120 -7.24 0.30 -15.79
CA SER A 120 -7.63 -0.30 -17.08
C SER A 120 -9.14 -0.29 -17.32
N TYR A 121 -9.93 -0.62 -16.31
CA TYR A 121 -11.39 -0.59 -16.41
C TYR A 121 -11.93 0.83 -16.66
N ARG A 122 -11.25 1.85 -16.15
CA ARG A 122 -11.60 3.26 -16.39
C ARG A 122 -11.22 3.71 -17.80
N MET A 123 -10.06 3.27 -18.28
CA MET A 123 -9.63 3.47 -19.66
C MET A 123 -10.63 2.86 -20.65
N ASP A 124 -11.09 1.64 -20.39
CA ASP A 124 -12.08 0.97 -21.24
C ASP A 124 -13.47 1.63 -21.18
N ALA A 125 -13.89 2.12 -20.00
CA ALA A 125 -15.14 2.88 -19.88
C ALA A 125 -15.10 4.15 -20.73
N ARG A 126 -14.05 4.97 -20.60
CA ARG A 126 -13.88 6.20 -21.40
C ARG A 126 -13.73 5.91 -22.90
N ARG A 127 -13.12 4.79 -23.27
CA ARG A 127 -13.03 4.33 -24.66
C ARG A 127 -14.41 4.02 -25.24
N ARG A 128 -15.27 3.35 -24.48
CA ARG A 128 -16.66 3.06 -24.89
C ARG A 128 -17.52 4.33 -24.97
N GLU A 129 -17.25 5.31 -24.12
CA GLU A 129 -17.91 6.63 -24.14
C GLU A 129 -17.45 7.52 -25.32
N GLY A 130 -16.47 7.09 -26.11
CA GLY A 130 -15.96 7.84 -27.27
C GLY A 130 -15.08 9.02 -26.90
N SER A 131 -14.43 8.99 -25.72
CA SER A 131 -13.49 10.03 -25.30
C SER A 131 -12.36 10.19 -26.33
N LYS A 132 -12.07 11.46 -26.66
CA LYS A 132 -10.97 11.84 -27.57
C LYS A 132 -9.61 11.84 -26.86
N PHE A 133 -9.58 11.96 -25.53
CA PHE A 133 -8.36 12.08 -24.72
C PHE A 133 -8.42 11.17 -23.49
N LEU A 134 -8.37 9.85 -23.72
CA LEU A 134 -8.57 8.82 -22.68
C LEU A 134 -7.74 9.05 -21.42
N GLU A 135 -6.44 9.34 -21.56
CA GLU A 135 -5.55 9.52 -20.40
C GLU A 135 -5.88 10.77 -19.59
N ILE A 136 -6.27 11.86 -20.24
CA ILE A 136 -6.62 13.13 -19.58
C ILE A 136 -7.97 12.97 -18.85
N ASP A 137 -8.94 12.36 -19.51
CA ASP A 137 -10.28 12.16 -18.93
C ASP A 137 -10.23 11.17 -17.75
N VAL A 138 -9.48 10.08 -17.87
CA VAL A 138 -9.26 9.15 -16.75
C VAL A 138 -8.46 9.80 -15.63
N PHE A 139 -7.46 10.64 -15.94
CA PHE A 139 -6.78 11.42 -14.91
C PHE A 139 -7.75 12.33 -14.15
N GLY A 140 -8.66 13.00 -14.87
CA GLY A 140 -9.76 13.76 -14.29
C GLY A 140 -10.59 12.92 -13.30
N ASP A 141 -11.04 11.75 -13.73
CA ASP A 141 -11.85 10.83 -12.89
C ASP A 141 -11.13 10.33 -11.64
N VAL A 142 -9.81 10.16 -11.75
CA VAL A 142 -8.98 9.50 -10.74
C VAL A 142 -8.50 10.52 -9.70
N TYR A 143 -8.25 11.76 -10.11
CA TYR A 143 -7.54 12.74 -9.30
C TYR A 143 -8.26 14.09 -9.10
N VAL A 144 -9.29 14.42 -9.90
CA VAL A 144 -10.07 15.66 -9.74
C VAL A 144 -11.33 15.35 -8.92
N ARG A 145 -11.56 16.10 -7.83
CA ARG A 145 -12.79 15.96 -7.03
C ARG A 145 -13.98 16.63 -7.72
N PRO A 146 -15.16 15.98 -7.78
CA PRO A 146 -16.42 16.67 -8.09
C PRO A 146 -16.63 17.83 -7.10
N GLY A 147 -16.89 19.05 -7.60
CA GLY A 147 -17.06 20.26 -6.79
C GLY A 147 -15.83 21.19 -6.62
N ASN A 148 -14.67 20.82 -7.15
CA ASN A 148 -13.47 21.69 -7.24
C ASN A 148 -13.23 22.26 -8.64
N GLU A 149 -14.25 22.23 -9.50
CA GLU A 149 -14.18 22.56 -10.94
C GLU A 149 -13.80 24.02 -11.22
N LEU A 150 -13.90 24.91 -10.22
CA LEU A 150 -13.59 26.34 -10.32
C LEU A 150 -12.20 26.73 -9.77
N ALA A 151 -11.37 25.78 -9.33
CA ALA A 151 -9.95 26.04 -9.07
C ALA A 151 -9.15 26.04 -10.40
N GLY A 152 -9.57 26.90 -11.33
CA GLY A 152 -8.86 27.30 -12.55
C GLY A 152 -8.76 26.24 -13.67
N PRO A 153 -9.21 26.54 -14.90
CA PRO A 153 -8.95 25.67 -16.04
C PRO A 153 -7.45 25.70 -16.39
N PHE A 154 -6.81 24.54 -16.46
CA PHE A 154 -5.48 24.37 -17.09
C PHE A 154 -5.59 24.39 -18.63
N ILE A 155 -6.38 25.31 -19.17
CA ILE A 155 -6.52 25.54 -20.61
C ILE A 155 -6.27 27.03 -20.84
N SER A 156 -5.09 27.35 -21.37
CA SER A 156 -4.85 28.68 -21.93
C SER A 156 -5.62 28.83 -23.26
N CYS A 157 -6.09 30.05 -23.54
CA CYS A 157 -6.95 30.41 -24.66
C CYS A 157 -6.34 30.23 -26.07
N ASP A 158 -5.19 29.59 -26.18
CA ASP A 158 -4.40 29.37 -27.40
C ASP A 158 -4.44 27.90 -27.89
N GLY A 159 -5.31 27.07 -27.32
CA GLY A 159 -5.54 25.69 -27.80
C GLY A 159 -4.36 24.74 -27.60
N ARG A 160 -3.36 25.16 -26.82
CA ARG A 160 -2.18 24.35 -26.47
C ARG A 160 -2.31 23.92 -25.02
N ALA A 161 -2.44 22.62 -24.77
CA ALA A 161 -2.35 22.08 -23.42
C ALA A 161 -0.97 22.42 -22.85
N LYS A 162 -0.90 23.38 -21.93
CA LYS A 162 0.29 23.58 -21.10
C LYS A 162 0.27 22.50 -20.03
N PHE A 163 0.83 21.34 -20.38
CA PHE A 163 1.25 20.39 -19.37
C PHE A 163 2.24 21.12 -18.44
N PRO A 164 2.06 21.10 -17.10
CA PRO A 164 3.08 21.58 -16.19
C PRO A 164 4.43 21.00 -16.60
N THR A 165 5.51 21.78 -16.51
CA THR A 165 6.89 21.38 -16.81
C THR A 165 7.35 20.14 -16.01
N GLY A 166 6.53 19.66 -15.07
CA GLY A 166 6.68 18.40 -14.35
C GLY A 166 6.10 17.15 -15.03
N LEU A 167 5.35 17.27 -16.12
CA LEU A 167 4.74 16.12 -16.81
C LEU A 167 5.70 15.40 -17.75
N GLU A 168 6.65 16.11 -18.37
CA GLU A 168 7.77 15.46 -19.08
C GLU A 168 8.68 14.70 -18.11
N THR A 169 9.01 15.28 -16.95
CA THR A 169 9.77 14.56 -15.91
C THR A 169 8.98 13.42 -15.29
N MET A 170 7.64 13.49 -15.22
CA MET A 170 6.78 12.36 -14.79
C MET A 170 6.58 11.29 -15.86
N TYR A 171 6.54 11.61 -17.16
CA TYR A 171 6.37 10.58 -18.21
C TYR A 171 7.63 9.69 -18.29
N TRP A 172 8.81 10.28 -18.07
CA TRP A 172 10.07 9.55 -17.94
C TRP A 172 10.25 8.90 -16.56
N SER A 173 9.84 9.56 -15.48
CA SER A 173 9.89 8.97 -14.13
C SER A 173 8.87 7.84 -13.93
N ASN A 174 7.71 7.86 -14.59
CA ASN A 174 6.69 6.81 -14.46
C ASN A 174 6.99 5.56 -15.28
N LYS A 175 7.77 5.62 -16.36
CA LYS A 175 8.33 4.39 -16.95
C LYS A 175 9.32 3.72 -15.99
N SER A 176 10.07 4.50 -15.22
CA SER A 176 10.90 3.99 -14.12
C SER A 176 10.09 3.62 -12.87
N ALA A 177 8.93 4.24 -12.62
CA ALA A 177 8.07 3.95 -11.47
C ALA A 177 7.15 2.73 -11.69
N PHE A 178 6.83 2.36 -12.93
CA PHE A 178 6.22 1.06 -13.25
C PHE A 178 7.15 -0.12 -12.90
N PHE A 179 8.47 0.08 -12.97
CA PHE A 179 9.49 -0.86 -12.45
C PHE A 179 9.99 -0.49 -11.03
N GLY A 180 9.44 0.56 -10.44
CA GLY A 180 9.97 1.24 -9.26
C GLY A 180 8.92 1.47 -8.18
N VAL A 181 7.88 0.62 -8.10
CA VAL A 181 7.00 0.54 -6.93
C VAL A 181 7.82 -0.02 -5.77
N ARG A 182 8.70 0.80 -5.18
CA ARG A 182 9.13 0.56 -3.81
C ARG A 182 7.91 0.82 -2.95
N ALA A 183 7.20 -0.25 -2.61
CA ALA A 183 6.27 -0.27 -1.51
C ALA A 183 6.97 0.35 -0.29
N CYS A 184 6.54 1.54 0.11
CA CYS A 184 7.10 2.24 1.26
C CYS A 184 6.64 1.54 2.54
N HIS A 185 7.57 0.78 3.09
CA HIS A 185 7.55 0.00 4.31
C HIS A 185 7.10 0.79 5.55
N CYS A 186 6.21 0.24 6.36
CA CYS A 186 6.33 0.36 7.82
C CYS A 186 7.44 -0.59 8.27
#